data_AF-B0BUF9-F1
#
_entry.id   AF-B0BUF9-F1
#
_cell.length_a   1.000
_cell.length_b   1.000
_cell.length_c   1.000
_cell.angle_alpha   90.00
_cell.angle_beta   90.00
_cell.angle_gamma   90.00
#
_symmetry.space_group_name_H-M   'P 1'
#
loop_
_entity.id
_entity.type
_entity.pdbx_description
1 polymer ?
#
loop_
_entity_poly.entity_id
_entity_poly.type
_entity_poly.pdbx_seq_one_letter_code
_entity_poly.pdbx_strand_id
1 'polypeptide(L)'
;MKTFVAKPETVKRDWYVVDATGKTLGRLATELARRLRGKHKAEYTPHVDTGDYIIVINAEKVAVTGKKETDKIYYWHTGYVGGIKDATFKEMIARRPEAVIEIAVKGMLPKGPLGREMFRKLKVYAGNEHNHAAQQPQVLDI
;
A
#
# COMPACT_ATOMS: atom_id res chain seq x y z
N MET A 1 14.94 -17.98 -29.25
CA MET A 1 14.52 -16.62 -28.84
C MET A 1 14.50 -16.56 -27.32
N LYS A 2 14.99 -15.48 -26.70
CA LYS A 2 14.93 -15.30 -25.23
C LYS A 2 13.65 -14.54 -24.86
N THR A 3 13.08 -14.87 -23.71
CA THR A 3 11.92 -14.14 -23.15
C THR A 3 12.28 -12.68 -22.89
N PHE A 4 11.32 -11.79 -23.11
CA PHE A 4 11.49 -10.36 -22.82
C PHE A 4 11.75 -10.14 -21.32
N VAL A 5 12.63 -9.18 -21.03
CA VAL A 5 12.98 -8.74 -19.67
C VAL A 5 12.93 -7.23 -19.68
N ALA A 6 12.07 -6.64 -18.83
CA ALA A 6 12.00 -5.19 -18.69
C ALA A 6 13.35 -4.63 -18.21
N LYS A 7 13.78 -3.48 -18.74
CA LYS A 7 15.00 -2.81 -18.28
C LYS A 7 14.63 -1.66 -17.35
N PRO A 8 15.17 -1.57 -16.12
CA PRO A 8 14.80 -0.56 -15.13
C PRO A 8 14.82 0.89 -15.63
N GLU A 9 15.76 1.21 -16.54
CA GLU A 9 15.94 2.54 -17.13
C GLU A 9 14.79 2.97 -18.05
N THR A 10 14.11 2.00 -18.67
CA THR A 10 13.07 2.24 -19.69
C THR A 10 11.66 1.98 -19.18
N VAL A 11 11.51 1.51 -17.94
CA VAL A 11 10.19 1.23 -17.36
C VAL A 11 9.40 2.52 -17.19
N LYS A 12 8.24 2.58 -17.82
CA LYS A 12 7.25 3.64 -17.59
C LYS A 12 6.45 3.35 -16.31
N ARG A 13 6.36 4.35 -15.43
CA ARG A 13 5.59 4.30 -14.18
C ARG A 13 4.63 5.48 -14.16
N ASP A 14 3.35 5.18 -14.10
CA ASP A 14 2.30 6.20 -14.05
C ASP A 14 1.90 6.49 -12.60
N TRP A 15 1.15 7.56 -12.38
CA TRP A 15 0.64 7.96 -11.07
C TRP A 15 -0.86 7.79 -11.01
N TYR A 16 -1.33 7.19 -9.92
CA TYR A 16 -2.75 6.98 -9.67
C TYR A 16 -3.16 7.51 -8.29
N VAL A 17 -4.43 7.92 -8.17
CA VAL A 17 -5.07 8.26 -6.89
C VAL A 17 -6.26 7.35 -6.64
N VAL A 18 -6.36 6.83 -5.42
CA VAL A 18 -7.40 5.89 -4.98
C VAL A 18 -8.03 6.42 -3.70
N ASP A 19 -9.36 6.48 -3.67
CA ASP A 19 -10.11 6.81 -2.45
C ASP A 19 -10.38 5.54 -1.64
N ALA A 20 -9.90 5.51 -0.39
CA ALA A 20 -10.10 4.38 0.53
C ALA A 20 -11.47 4.39 1.24
N THR A 21 -12.27 5.44 1.07
CA THR A 21 -13.56 5.59 1.76
C THR A 21 -14.49 4.40 1.50
N GLY A 22 -14.89 3.70 2.57
CA GLY A 22 -15.83 2.57 2.50
C GLY A 22 -15.26 1.30 1.86
N LYS A 23 -14.03 1.32 1.35
CA LYS A 23 -13.39 0.15 0.74
C LYS A 23 -12.93 -0.81 1.84
N THR A 24 -13.11 -2.12 1.63
CA THR A 24 -12.66 -3.13 2.59
C THR A 24 -11.12 -3.24 2.57
N LEU A 25 -10.47 -2.99 3.72
CA LEU A 25 -9.00 -2.90 3.85
C LEU A 25 -8.23 -3.98 3.09
N GLY A 26 -8.56 -5.25 3.33
CA GLY A 26 -7.83 -6.37 2.72
C GLY A 26 -7.99 -6.47 1.20
N ARG A 27 -9.19 -6.13 0.69
CA ARG A 27 -9.47 -6.15 -0.76
C ARG A 27 -8.73 -5.02 -1.46
N LEU A 28 -8.80 -3.82 -0.89
CA LEU A 28 -8.04 -2.65 -1.35
C LEU A 28 -6.54 -2.93 -1.35
N ALA A 29 -5.99 -3.41 -0.22
CA ALA A 29 -4.56 -3.68 -0.09
C ALA A 29 -4.04 -4.71 -1.11
N THR A 30 -4.87 -5.69 -1.49
CA THR A 30 -4.49 -6.70 -2.49
C THR A 30 -4.29 -6.08 -3.87
N GLU A 31 -5.23 -5.24 -4.30
CA GLU A 31 -5.15 -4.56 -5.60
C GLU A 31 -4.03 -3.50 -5.61
N LEU A 32 -3.84 -2.77 -4.50
CA LEU A 32 -2.69 -1.88 -4.34
C LEU A 32 -1.37 -2.63 -4.49
N ALA A 33 -1.19 -3.75 -3.77
CA ALA A 33 0.03 -4.56 -3.85
C ALA A 33 0.25 -5.14 -5.26
N ARG A 34 -0.81 -5.54 -5.96
CA ARG A 34 -0.75 -6.02 -7.35
C ARG A 34 -0.20 -4.95 -8.29
N ARG A 35 -0.73 -3.72 -8.20
CA ARG A 35 -0.31 -2.59 -9.05
C ARG A 35 1.07 -2.06 -8.69
N LEU A 36 1.42 -2.00 -7.40
CA LEU A 36 2.76 -1.61 -6.94
C LEU A 36 3.85 -2.58 -7.39
N ARG A 37 3.50 -3.86 -7.58
CA ARG A 37 4.41 -4.89 -8.13
C ARG A 37 4.44 -4.88 -9.67
N GLY A 38 3.51 -4.20 -10.34
CA GLY A 38 3.38 -4.19 -11.79
C GLY A 38 2.73 -5.44 -12.39
N LYS A 39 2.05 -6.27 -11.58
CA LYS A 39 1.43 -7.53 -12.03
C LYS A 39 0.26 -7.33 -13.02
N HIS A 40 -0.21 -6.12 -13.20
CA HIS A 40 -1.22 -5.75 -14.21
C HIS A 40 -0.60 -5.43 -15.58
N LYS A 41 0.71 -5.23 -15.67
CA LYS A 41 1.42 -4.91 -16.92
C LYS A 41 1.92 -6.19 -17.60
N ALA A 42 1.89 -6.21 -18.93
CA ALA A 42 2.39 -7.33 -19.74
C ALA A 42 3.92 -7.49 -19.62
N GLU A 43 4.62 -6.40 -19.34
CA GLU A 43 6.07 -6.32 -19.16
C GLU A 43 6.54 -6.77 -17.76
N TYR A 44 5.64 -7.33 -16.94
CA TYR A 44 5.96 -7.76 -15.58
C TYR A 44 7.19 -8.67 -15.55
N THR A 45 8.21 -8.20 -14.84
CA THR A 45 9.49 -8.89 -14.70
C THR A 45 9.82 -8.98 -13.21
N PRO A 46 9.91 -10.17 -12.59
CA PRO A 46 9.97 -10.31 -11.13
C PRO A 46 11.12 -9.58 -10.42
N HIS A 47 12.26 -9.41 -11.11
CA HIS A 47 13.46 -8.76 -10.58
C HIS A 47 13.54 -7.26 -10.92
N VAL A 48 12.50 -6.69 -11.56
CA VAL A 48 12.45 -5.28 -11.94
C VAL A 48 11.17 -4.65 -11.42
N ASP A 49 11.29 -3.46 -10.81
CA ASP A 49 10.14 -2.70 -10.34
C ASP A 49 9.42 -2.02 -11.50
N THR A 50 8.38 -2.69 -12.00
CA THR A 50 7.50 -2.28 -13.10
C THR A 50 6.20 -1.62 -12.63
N GLY A 51 5.99 -1.52 -11.31
CA GLY A 51 4.76 -0.99 -10.74
C GLY A 51 4.59 0.52 -10.92
N ASP A 52 3.37 0.97 -10.64
CA ASP A 52 2.99 2.38 -10.70
C ASP A 52 3.05 3.04 -9.31
N TYR A 53 3.07 4.37 -9.30
CA TYR A 53 2.89 5.15 -8.07
C TYR A 53 1.42 5.23 -7.73
N ILE A 54 1.09 5.01 -6.46
CA ILE A 54 -0.29 5.03 -6.01
C ILE A 54 -0.39 5.91 -4.78
N ILE A 55 -1.25 6.91 -4.88
CA ILE A 55 -1.69 7.77 -3.79
C ILE A 55 -3.01 7.21 -3.26
N VAL A 56 -3.10 6.99 -1.97
CA VAL A 56 -4.32 6.58 -1.28
C VAL A 56 -4.76 7.73 -0.39
N ILE A 57 -5.96 8.22 -0.60
CA ILE A 57 -6.59 9.28 0.20
C ILE A 57 -7.69 8.70 1.10
N ASN A 58 -8.10 9.46 2.11
CA ASN A 58 -9.12 9.08 3.10
C ASN A 58 -8.81 7.76 3.81
N ALA A 59 -7.54 7.51 4.13
CA ALA A 59 -7.13 6.26 4.79
C ALA A 59 -7.83 6.03 6.14
N GLU A 60 -8.27 7.10 6.81
CA GLU A 60 -9.03 7.03 8.06
C GLU A 60 -10.43 6.44 7.90
N LYS A 61 -10.99 6.42 6.67
CA LYS A 61 -12.35 5.95 6.35
C LYS A 61 -12.37 4.54 5.74
N VAL A 62 -11.27 3.79 5.86
CA VAL A 62 -11.19 2.42 5.36
C VAL A 62 -12.07 1.48 6.19
N ALA A 63 -12.83 0.61 5.53
CA ALA A 63 -13.78 -0.27 6.19
C ALA A 63 -13.17 -1.63 6.54
N VAL A 64 -13.63 -2.20 7.66
CA VAL A 64 -13.38 -3.59 8.06
C VAL A 64 -14.71 -4.28 8.39
N THR A 65 -14.83 -5.57 8.07
CA THR A 65 -16.08 -6.32 8.27
C THR A 65 -16.20 -6.92 9.68
N GLY A 66 -17.42 -7.11 10.18
CA GLY A 66 -17.68 -7.76 11.47
C GLY A 66 -17.08 -7.01 12.66
N LYS A 67 -16.64 -7.73 13.69
CA LYS A 67 -16.06 -7.15 14.92
C LYS A 67 -14.59 -6.75 14.80
N LYS A 68 -14.03 -6.75 13.58
CA LYS A 68 -12.59 -6.46 13.37
C LYS A 68 -12.21 -5.03 13.76
N GLU A 69 -13.15 -4.10 13.87
CA GLU A 69 -12.83 -2.75 14.30
C GLU A 69 -12.28 -2.72 15.74
N THR A 70 -12.84 -3.53 16.64
CA THR A 70 -12.41 -3.64 18.04
C THR A 70 -11.45 -4.79 18.28
N ASP A 71 -11.66 -5.92 17.60
CA ASP A 71 -11.00 -7.18 17.95
C ASP A 71 -9.70 -7.41 17.13
N LYS A 72 -9.46 -6.64 16.06
CA LYS A 72 -8.23 -6.76 15.29
C LYS A 72 -7.10 -6.05 16.01
N ILE A 73 -6.14 -6.82 16.50
CA ILE A 73 -4.98 -6.32 17.23
C ILE A 73 -3.74 -6.31 16.33
N TYR A 74 -3.00 -5.21 16.39
CA TYR A 74 -1.70 -4.99 15.76
C TYR A 74 -0.62 -5.11 16.82
N TYR A 75 0.21 -6.15 16.71
CA TYR A 75 1.33 -6.37 17.63
C TYR A 75 2.65 -5.90 17.01
N TRP A 76 3.50 -5.28 17.82
CA TRP A 76 4.90 -5.03 17.47
C TRP A 76 5.78 -5.09 18.72
N HIS A 77 7.05 -5.41 18.53
CA HIS A 77 8.02 -5.47 19.61
C HIS A 77 9.03 -4.33 19.47
N THR A 78 9.38 -3.70 20.59
CA THR A 78 10.33 -2.57 20.61
C THR A 78 11.80 -3.00 20.47
N GLY A 79 12.10 -4.26 20.81
CA GLY A 79 13.46 -4.81 20.84
C GLY A 79 14.04 -4.95 22.26
N TYR A 80 13.46 -4.26 23.24
CA TYR A 80 13.83 -4.37 24.66
C TYR A 80 13.06 -5.50 25.36
N VAL A 81 13.61 -6.01 26.47
CA VAL A 81 12.96 -7.06 27.28
C VAL A 81 11.56 -6.62 27.75
N GLY A 82 10.56 -7.51 27.60
CA GLY A 82 9.16 -7.20 27.94
C GLY A 82 8.50 -6.16 27.04
N GLY A 83 9.12 -5.81 25.91
CA GLY A 83 8.74 -4.69 25.06
C GLY A 83 7.67 -5.00 24.01
N ILE A 84 6.80 -5.98 24.24
CA ILE A 84 5.65 -6.24 23.36
C ILE A 84 4.61 -5.13 23.54
N LYS A 85 4.14 -4.60 22.41
CA LYS A 85 3.09 -3.58 22.36
C LYS A 85 2.01 -4.04 21.42
N ASP A 86 0.79 -3.63 21.73
CA ASP A 86 -0.38 -3.90 20.93
C ASP A 86 -1.21 -2.62 20.76
N ALA A 87 -2.00 -2.60 19.69
CA ALA A 87 -3.01 -1.59 19.44
C ALA A 87 -4.15 -2.20 18.63
N THR A 88 -5.39 -1.87 18.97
CA THR A 88 -6.56 -2.30 18.18
C THR A 88 -6.64 -1.51 16.86
N PHE A 89 -7.41 -2.01 15.90
CA PHE A 89 -7.67 -1.29 14.65
C PHE A 89 -8.25 0.10 14.90
N LYS A 90 -9.22 0.22 15.82
CA LYS A 90 -9.81 1.49 16.21
C LYS A 90 -8.77 2.48 16.76
N GLU A 91 -7.87 2.01 17.62
CA GLU A 91 -6.77 2.84 18.15
C GLU A 91 -5.77 3.26 17.07
N MET A 92 -5.46 2.35 16.14
CA MET A 92 -4.57 2.63 15.02
C MET A 92 -5.16 3.68 14.07
N ILE A 93 -6.45 3.62 13.76
CA ILE A 93 -7.15 4.63 12.96
C ILE A 93 -7.16 5.98 13.68
N ALA A 94 -7.41 6.01 14.99
CA ALA A 94 -7.43 7.25 15.76
C ALA A 94 -6.05 7.93 15.87
N ARG A 95 -4.96 7.13 15.92
CA ARG A 95 -3.60 7.65 16.14
C ARG A 95 -2.81 7.90 14.85
N ARG A 96 -2.81 6.92 13.93
CA ARG A 96 -2.03 6.95 12.68
C ARG A 96 -2.75 6.12 11.60
N PRO A 97 -3.85 6.64 11.02
CA PRO A 97 -4.69 5.89 10.09
C PRO A 97 -3.93 5.39 8.85
N GLU A 98 -2.90 6.12 8.41
CA GLU A 98 -2.08 5.72 7.27
C GLU A 98 -1.36 4.40 7.51
N ALA A 99 -0.95 4.15 8.76
CA ALA A 99 -0.23 2.94 9.16
C ALA A 99 -1.05 1.68 8.88
N VAL A 100 -2.38 1.75 9.00
CA VAL A 100 -3.28 0.61 8.79
C VAL A 100 -3.17 0.08 7.36
N ILE A 101 -3.23 0.97 6.37
CA ILE A 101 -3.10 0.62 4.95
C ILE A 101 -1.65 0.26 4.63
N GLU A 102 -0.69 1.04 5.13
CA GLU A 102 0.74 0.77 4.94
C GLU A 102 1.12 -0.64 5.40
N ILE A 103 0.73 -1.05 6.61
CA ILE A 103 1.03 -2.36 7.18
C ILE A 103 0.36 -3.46 6.34
N ALA A 104 -0.90 -3.26 5.95
CA ALA A 104 -1.63 -4.24 5.13
C ALA A 104 -0.94 -4.46 3.77
N VAL A 105 -0.59 -3.39 3.07
CA VAL A 105 0.09 -3.47 1.76
C VAL A 105 1.52 -4.01 1.91
N LYS A 106 2.26 -3.58 2.94
CA LYS A 106 3.62 -4.06 3.21
C LYS A 106 3.66 -5.57 3.43
N GLY A 107 2.64 -6.14 4.09
CA GLY A 107 2.50 -7.59 4.28
C GLY A 107 2.26 -8.38 2.97
N MET A 108 1.72 -7.72 1.94
CA MET A 108 1.39 -8.33 0.64
C MET A 108 2.47 -8.14 -0.44
N LEU A 109 3.46 -7.27 -0.19
CA LEU A 109 4.61 -7.07 -1.07
C LEU A 109 5.73 -8.11 -0.82
N PRO A 110 6.63 -8.35 -1.80
CA PRO A 110 7.78 -9.23 -1.60
C PRO A 110 8.66 -8.73 -0.45
N LYS A 111 9.33 -9.65 0.24
CA LYS A 111 10.35 -9.28 1.23
C LYS A 111 11.69 -9.05 0.51
N GLY A 112 12.51 -8.15 1.04
CA GLY A 112 13.85 -7.85 0.49
C GLY A 112 13.96 -6.44 -0.11
N PRO A 113 15.09 -6.12 -0.76
CA PRO A 113 15.38 -4.78 -1.26
C PRO A 113 14.33 -4.24 -2.23
N LEU A 114 14.00 -5.03 -3.26
CA LEU A 114 13.04 -4.64 -4.30
C LEU A 114 11.63 -4.42 -3.74
N GLY A 115 11.22 -5.23 -2.76
CA GLY A 115 9.92 -5.03 -2.10
C GLY A 115 9.84 -3.74 -1.28
N ARG A 116 10.95 -3.34 -0.64
CA ARG A 116 11.02 -2.04 0.05
C ARG A 116 10.97 -0.88 -0.95
N GLU A 117 11.59 -1.03 -2.12
CA GLU A 117 11.48 -0.05 -3.21
C GLU A 117 10.06 0.05 -3.74
N MET A 118 9.40 -1.08 -3.99
CA MET A 118 8.00 -1.11 -4.41
C MET A 118 7.10 -0.38 -3.41
N PHE A 119 7.32 -0.60 -2.11
CA PHE A 119 6.56 0.06 -1.04
C PHE A 119 6.76 1.59 -1.02
N ARG A 120 7.93 2.12 -1.40
CA ARG A 120 8.17 3.57 -1.46
C ARG A 120 7.28 4.30 -2.48
N LYS A 121 6.73 3.58 -3.46
CA LYS A 121 5.81 4.14 -4.47
C LYS A 121 4.38 4.32 -3.95
N LEU A 122 4.03 3.70 -2.82
CA LEU A 122 2.77 3.93 -2.14
C LEU A 122 2.87 5.21 -1.30
N LYS A 123 1.91 6.11 -1.47
CA LYS A 123 1.74 7.33 -0.67
C LYS A 123 0.36 7.27 -0.03
N VAL A 124 0.28 7.27 1.28
CA VAL A 124 -0.99 7.16 2.00
C VAL A 124 -1.23 8.45 2.78
N TYR A 125 -2.43 9.01 2.65
CA TYR A 125 -2.88 10.21 3.34
C TYR A 125 -4.13 9.89 4.16
N ALA A 126 -4.17 10.40 5.39
CA ALA A 126 -5.34 10.26 6.27
C ALA A 126 -6.57 10.94 5.66
N GLY A 127 -6.41 12.18 5.19
CA GLY A 127 -7.47 13.01 4.64
C GLY A 127 -7.61 12.93 3.12
N ASN A 128 -8.41 13.85 2.57
CA ASN A 128 -8.78 13.86 1.15
C ASN A 128 -7.74 14.55 0.24
N GLU A 129 -6.80 15.29 0.81
CA GLU A 129 -5.82 16.08 0.06
C GLU A 129 -4.45 15.41 0.00
N HIS A 130 -3.72 15.62 -1.11
CA HIS A 130 -2.35 15.15 -1.29
C HIS A 130 -1.49 16.22 -1.99
N ASN A 131 -0.20 16.27 -1.65
CA ASN A 131 0.74 17.28 -2.18
C ASN A 131 1.39 16.87 -3.51
N HIS A 132 0.70 16.06 -4.31
CA HIS A 132 1.22 15.43 -5.54
C HIS A 132 0.50 15.89 -6.82
N ALA A 133 -0.07 17.10 -6.80
CA ALA A 133 -0.76 17.65 -7.98
C ALA A 133 0.17 17.76 -9.21
N ALA A 134 1.47 18.04 -8.99
CA ALA A 134 2.46 18.16 -10.06
C ALA A 134 2.66 16.86 -10.88
N GLN A 135 2.35 15.70 -10.29
CA GLN A 135 2.47 14.40 -10.95
C GLN A 135 1.26 14.04 -11.82
N GLN A 136 0.20 14.86 -11.79
CA GLN A 136 -1.05 14.64 -12.54
C GLN A 136 -1.60 13.19 -12.36
N PRO A 137 -1.85 12.75 -11.11
CA PRO A 137 -2.30 11.39 -10.86
C PRO A 137 -3.68 11.15 -11.48
N GLN A 138 -3.84 9.99 -12.11
CA GLN A 138 -5.12 9.56 -12.69
C GLN A 138 -5.99 8.91 -11.62
N VAL A 139 -7.28 9.23 -11.62
CA VAL A 139 -8.24 8.59 -10.70
C VAL A 139 -8.34 7.11 -11.03
N LEU A 140 -8.23 6.28 -10.00
CA LEU A 140 -8.30 4.85 -10.12
C LEU A 140 -9.33 4.29 -9.14
N ASP A 141 -10.39 3.69 -9.67
CA ASP A 141 -11.42 3.04 -8.87
C ASP A 141 -11.07 1.56 -8.64
N ILE A 142 -11.11 1.13 -7.37
CA ILE A 142 -10.74 -0.20 -6.88
C ILE A 142 -11.76 -0.67 -5.86
#